data_AF-A0A387H3L8-F1
#
_entry.id   AF-A0A387H3L8-F1
#
_cell.length_a   1.000
_cell.length_b   1.000
_cell.length_c   1.000
_cell.angle_alpha   90.00
_cell.angle_beta   90.00
_cell.angle_gamma   90.00
#
_symmetry.space_group_name_H-M   'P 1'
#
loop_
_entity.id
_entity.type
_entity.pdbx_description
1 polymer ?
#
loop_
_entity_poly.entity_id
_entity_poly.type
_entity_poly.pdbx_seq_one_letter_code
_entity_poly.pdbx_strand_id
1 'polypeptide(L)'
;MLRTLLRPLIRPRSILVRTSSRWLALPPIARDFLPEATAEEAVTYNRARKAAAITLYLFRAGKPASCRAQDVEAAATALGWCTVSPETRAAVRANLGVLYADSEIWRSSRAAQR
;
A
#
# COMPACT_ATOMS: atom_id res chain seq x y z
N MET A 1 -19.85 32.56 39.11
CA MET A 1 -18.42 32.16 39.04
C MET A 1 -18.27 31.10 37.94
N LEU A 2 -17.73 31.50 36.79
CA LEU A 2 -17.52 30.66 35.61
C LEU A 2 -16.30 29.74 35.85
N ARG A 3 -16.49 28.42 35.90
CA ARG A 3 -15.39 27.45 35.86
C ARG A 3 -15.08 27.10 34.41
N THR A 4 -14.03 27.72 33.90
CA THR A 4 -13.52 27.53 32.54
C THR A 4 -12.92 26.14 32.37
N LEU A 5 -13.46 25.41 31.39
CA LEU A 5 -12.95 24.15 30.86
C LEU A 5 -11.60 24.37 30.18
N LEU A 6 -10.56 23.64 30.58
CA LEU A 6 -9.31 23.53 29.80
C LEU A 6 -9.04 22.05 29.54
N ARG A 7 -9.61 21.55 28.45
CA ARG A 7 -9.27 20.26 27.85
C ARG A 7 -7.99 20.48 27.02
N PRO A 8 -6.88 19.77 27.28
CA PRO A 8 -5.69 19.93 26.46
C PRO A 8 -5.98 19.36 25.06
N LEU A 9 -5.98 20.25 24.06
CA LEU A 9 -6.00 19.90 22.65
C LEU A 9 -4.66 19.26 22.30
N ILE A 10 -4.57 17.94 22.43
CA ILE A 10 -3.50 17.16 21.81
C ILE A 10 -3.74 17.26 20.29
N ARG A 11 -3.12 18.27 19.66
CA ARG A 11 -3.07 18.34 18.20
C ARG A 11 -2.20 17.18 17.71
N PRO A 12 -2.72 16.25 16.91
CA PRO A 12 -1.85 15.32 16.22
C PRO A 12 -0.91 16.14 15.32
N ARG A 13 0.41 16.04 15.57
CA ARG A 13 1.42 16.52 14.63
C ARG A 13 1.20 15.75 13.34
N SER A 14 0.65 16.41 12.32
CA SER A 14 0.64 15.86 10.97
C SER A 14 2.09 15.75 10.51
N ILE A 15 2.61 14.53 10.47
CA ILE A 15 3.89 14.25 9.83
C ILE A 15 3.63 14.38 8.33
N LEU A 16 3.96 15.54 7.78
CA LEU A 16 3.98 15.76 6.34
C LEU A 16 5.17 14.97 5.78
N VAL A 17 4.94 13.68 5.48
CA VAL A 17 5.89 12.85 4.74
C VAL A 17 5.85 13.31 3.29
N ARG A 18 6.66 14.32 2.96
CA ARG A 18 6.91 14.74 1.57
C ARG A 18 7.89 13.76 0.93
N THR A 19 7.40 12.61 0.47
CA THR A 19 8.20 11.72 -0.39
C THR A 19 8.22 12.27 -1.81
N SER A 20 9.16 13.18 -2.10
CA SER A 20 9.55 13.46 -3.49
C SER A 20 10.43 12.32 -3.99
N SER A 21 9.80 11.23 -4.41
CA SER A 21 10.45 10.17 -5.19
C SER A 21 9.38 9.52 -6.05
N ARG A 22 9.49 9.68 -7.37
CA ARG A 22 8.67 9.00 -8.39
C ARG A 22 8.75 7.47 -8.32
N TRP A 23 9.58 6.93 -7.43
CA TRP A 23 9.75 5.51 -7.20
C TRP A 23 9.02 5.17 -5.91
N LEU A 24 8.01 4.29 -6.00
CA LEU A 24 7.45 3.61 -4.84
C LEU A 24 8.63 3.04 -4.05
N ALA A 25 8.89 3.57 -2.86
CA ALA A 25 9.81 2.95 -1.92
C ALA A 25 9.24 1.56 -1.64
N LEU A 26 9.80 0.54 -2.30
CA LEU A 26 9.42 -0.83 -2.06
C LEU A 26 9.78 -1.12 -0.60
N PRO A 27 8.96 -1.91 0.14
CA PRO A 27 9.41 -2.41 1.42
C PRO A 27 10.75 -3.17 1.25
N PRO A 28 11.57 -3.35 2.30
CA PRO A 28 12.86 -4.05 2.18
C PRO A 28 12.66 -5.52 1.75
N ILE A 29 13.66 -6.19 1.16
CA ILE A 29 13.55 -7.64 0.88
C ILE A 29 13.68 -8.44 2.18
N ALA A 30 13.13 -9.65 2.20
CA ALA A 30 13.25 -10.55 3.35
C ALA A 30 14.71 -10.75 3.79
N ARG A 31 15.66 -10.86 2.86
CA ARG A 31 17.09 -11.04 3.18
C ARG A 31 17.65 -9.95 4.09
N ASP A 32 17.19 -8.72 3.93
CA ASP A 32 17.71 -7.57 4.67
C ASP A 32 16.93 -7.34 5.97
N PHE A 33 15.66 -7.76 6.02
CA PHE A 33 14.74 -7.43 7.10
C PHE A 33 14.40 -8.60 8.03
N LEU A 34 14.61 -9.82 7.55
CA LEU A 34 14.34 -11.08 8.25
C LEU A 34 15.53 -12.04 8.04
N PRO A 35 16.71 -11.74 8.60
CA PRO A 35 17.91 -12.55 8.40
C PRO A 35 17.80 -13.98 8.94
N GLU A 36 16.91 -14.20 9.92
CA GLU A 36 16.67 -15.49 10.56
C GLU A 36 15.46 -16.25 9.98
N ALA A 37 14.76 -15.68 8.99
CA ALA A 37 13.57 -16.30 8.43
C ALA A 37 13.91 -17.60 7.70
N THR A 38 13.02 -18.58 7.85
CA THR A 38 12.98 -19.75 6.99
C THR A 38 12.73 -19.35 5.53
N ALA A 39 13.03 -20.26 4.60
CA ALA A 39 12.79 -20.02 3.18
C ALA A 39 11.30 -19.69 2.89
N GLU A 40 10.38 -20.37 3.59
CA GLU A 40 8.94 -20.15 3.42
C GLU A 40 8.48 -18.78 3.92
N GLU A 41 8.97 -18.35 5.09
CA GLU A 41 8.71 -17.02 5.64
C GLU A 41 9.26 -15.93 4.73
N ALA A 42 10.49 -16.10 4.22
CA ALA A 42 11.11 -15.17 3.30
C ALA A 42 10.32 -15.05 1.99
N VAL A 43 9.82 -16.16 1.44
CA VAL A 43 8.95 -16.17 0.25
C VAL A 43 7.64 -15.45 0.54
N THR A 44 7.00 -15.75 1.67
CA THR A 44 5.73 -15.14 2.09
C THR A 44 5.88 -13.63 2.26
N TYR A 45 6.92 -13.18 2.94
CA TYR A 45 7.23 -11.78 3.12
C TYR A 45 7.46 -11.07 1.78
N ASN A 46 8.27 -11.66 0.89
CA ASN A 46 8.53 -11.09 -0.43
C ASN A 46 7.27 -11.03 -1.31
N ARG A 47 6.34 -11.99 -1.19
CA ARG A 47 5.03 -11.95 -1.86
C ARG A 47 4.17 -10.80 -1.33
N ALA A 48 4.05 -10.66 -0.01
CA ALA A 48 3.28 -9.58 0.62
C ALA A 48 3.79 -8.20 0.21
N ARG A 49 5.13 -8.05 0.19
CA ARG A 49 5.81 -6.85 -0.26
C ARG A 49 5.50 -6.48 -1.72
N LYS A 50 5.61 -7.46 -2.62
CA LYS A 50 5.24 -7.28 -4.03
C LYS A 50 3.78 -6.88 -4.15
N ALA A 51 2.89 -7.56 -3.44
CA ALA A 51 1.46 -7.26 -3.45
C ALA A 51 1.18 -5.81 -3.03
N ALA A 52 1.77 -5.32 -1.94
CA ALA A 52 1.58 -3.95 -1.48
C ALA A 52 2.00 -2.91 -2.54
N ALA A 53 3.15 -3.11 -3.19
CA ALA A 53 3.62 -2.21 -4.24
C ALA A 53 2.70 -2.20 -5.47
N ILE A 54 2.26 -3.37 -5.93
CA ILE A 54 1.32 -3.50 -7.06
C ILE A 54 -0.03 -2.86 -6.71
N THR A 55 -0.55 -3.10 -5.49
CA THR A 55 -1.80 -2.48 -5.01
C THR A 55 -1.71 -0.97 -5.08
N LEU A 56 -0.66 -0.36 -4.53
CA LEU A 56 -0.53 1.10 -4.52
C LEU A 56 -0.41 1.67 -5.94
N TYR A 57 0.28 0.98 -6.84
CA TYR A 57 0.35 1.35 -8.25
C TYR A 57 -1.05 1.35 -8.90
N LEU A 58 -1.79 0.25 -8.74
CA LEU A 58 -3.15 0.11 -9.30
C LEU A 58 -4.13 1.12 -8.70
N PHE A 59 -4.10 1.32 -7.38
CA PHE A 59 -4.95 2.25 -6.67
C PHE A 59 -4.74 3.69 -7.14
N ARG A 60 -3.47 4.11 -7.31
CA ARG A 60 -3.13 5.43 -7.85
C ARG A 60 -3.55 5.60 -9.31
N ALA A 61 -3.54 4.52 -10.08
CA ALA A 61 -4.08 4.47 -11.44
C ALA A 61 -5.63 4.40 -11.48
N GLY A 62 -6.31 4.42 -10.34
CA GLY A 62 -7.77 4.38 -10.25
C GLY A 62 -8.40 3.04 -10.61
N LYS A 63 -7.63 1.95 -10.59
CA LYS A 63 -8.14 0.60 -10.91
C LYS A 63 -9.00 0.06 -9.76
N PRO A 64 -10.22 -0.43 -10.04
CA PRO A 64 -11.12 -0.90 -8.99
C PRO A 64 -10.57 -2.17 -8.30
N ALA A 65 -11.07 -2.48 -7.11
CA ALA A 65 -10.71 -3.72 -6.40
C ALA A 65 -11.01 -5.00 -7.20
N SER A 66 -12.01 -4.94 -8.09
CA SER A 66 -12.38 -6.01 -9.02
C SER A 66 -11.51 -6.07 -10.29
N CYS A 67 -10.33 -5.43 -10.31
CA CYS A 67 -9.43 -5.45 -11.46
C CYS A 67 -9.11 -6.87 -11.95
N ARG A 68 -8.91 -7.00 -13.27
CA ARG A 68 -8.63 -8.28 -13.90
C ARG A 68 -7.23 -8.74 -13.53
N ALA A 69 -6.99 -10.05 -13.60
CA ALA A 69 -5.63 -10.58 -13.38
C ALA A 69 -4.60 -9.93 -14.32
N GLN A 70 -5.01 -9.62 -15.56
CA GLN A 70 -4.18 -8.91 -16.56
C GLN A 70 -3.75 -7.51 -16.09
N ASP A 71 -4.60 -6.78 -15.36
CA ASP A 71 -4.22 -5.48 -14.80
C ASP A 71 -3.11 -5.64 -13.75
N VAL A 72 -3.19 -6.70 -12.93
CA VAL A 72 -2.18 -7.02 -11.92
C VAL A 72 -0.85 -7.39 -12.58
N GLU A 73 -0.85 -8.21 -13.63
CA GLU A 73 0.36 -8.57 -14.39
C GLU A 73 0.98 -7.38 -15.11
N ALA A 74 0.15 -6.50 -15.69
CA ALA A 74 0.63 -5.29 -16.35
C ALA A 74 1.28 -4.33 -15.34
N ALA A 75 0.67 -4.15 -14.16
CA ALA A 75 1.25 -3.36 -13.09
C ALA A 75 2.54 -3.97 -12.55
N ALA A 76 2.61 -5.30 -12.40
CA ALA A 76 3.83 -5.98 -11.99
C ALA A 76 4.96 -5.82 -13.01
N THR A 77 4.65 -5.97 -14.30
CA THR A 77 5.59 -5.74 -15.40
C THR A 77 6.11 -4.30 -15.39
N ALA A 78 5.21 -3.32 -15.20
CA ALA A 78 5.58 -1.91 -15.11
C ALA A 78 6.50 -1.62 -13.91
N LEU A 79 6.41 -2.41 -12.84
CA LEU A 79 7.27 -2.35 -11.66
C LEU A 79 8.52 -3.23 -11.77
N GLY A 80 8.76 -3.87 -12.93
CA GLY A 80 9.96 -4.67 -13.21
C GLY A 80 9.88 -6.13 -12.77
N TRP A 81 8.68 -6.69 -12.54
CA TRP A 81 8.49 -8.11 -12.23
C TRP A 81 7.85 -8.85 -13.40
N CYS A 82 8.52 -9.91 -13.86
CA CYS A 82 8.04 -10.73 -14.97
C CYS A 82 6.92 -11.71 -14.58
N THR A 83 6.80 -12.04 -13.30
CA THR A 83 5.84 -13.03 -12.81
C THR A 83 5.24 -12.65 -11.46
N VAL A 84 3.95 -12.92 -11.32
CA VAL A 84 3.19 -12.76 -10.08
C VAL A 84 2.56 -14.10 -9.71
N SER A 85 2.78 -14.55 -8.47
CA SER A 85 2.19 -15.80 -8.00
C SER A 85 0.68 -15.65 -7.74
N PRO A 86 -0.13 -16.72 -7.77
CA PRO A 86 -1.55 -16.67 -7.43
C PRO A 86 -1.82 -16.02 -6.06
N GLU A 87 -0.98 -16.32 -5.05
CA GLU A 87 -1.08 -15.76 -3.70
C GLU A 87 -0.82 -14.25 -3.71
N THR A 88 0.16 -13.79 -4.51
CA THR A 88 0.43 -12.36 -4.67
C THR A 88 -0.76 -11.66 -5.30
N ARG A 89 -1.41 -12.25 -6.33
CA ARG A 89 -2.62 -11.68 -6.94
C ARG A 89 -3.79 -11.61 -5.95
N ALA A 90 -3.98 -12.65 -5.15
CA ALA A 90 -5.00 -12.68 -4.10
C ALA A 90 -4.76 -11.56 -3.08
N ALA A 91 -3.52 -11.40 -2.62
CA ALA A 91 -3.14 -10.33 -1.70
C ALA A 91 -3.34 -8.93 -2.31
N VAL A 92 -3.04 -8.73 -3.60
CA VAL A 92 -3.30 -7.44 -4.28
C VAL A 92 -4.78 -7.09 -4.21
N ARG A 93 -5.67 -8.04 -4.51
CA ARG A 93 -7.13 -7.84 -4.46
C ARG A 93 -7.63 -7.56 -3.05
N ALA A 94 -7.14 -8.31 -2.07
CA ALA A 94 -7.48 -8.07 -0.66
C ALA A 94 -7.08 -6.65 -0.24
N ASN A 95 -5.85 -6.23 -0.55
CA ASN A 95 -5.36 -4.90 -0.23
C ASN A 95 -6.15 -3.80 -0.94
N LEU A 96 -6.50 -3.96 -2.23
CA LEU A 96 -7.36 -3.01 -2.92
C LEU A 96 -8.74 -2.92 -2.26
N GLY A 97 -9.32 -4.06 -1.87
CA GLY A 97 -10.58 -4.10 -1.13
C GLY A 97 -10.52 -3.24 0.15
N VAL A 98 -9.44 -3.33 0.92
CA VAL A 98 -9.23 -2.50 2.12
C VAL A 98 -9.14 -1.01 1.76
N LEU A 99 -8.32 -0.64 0.79
CA LEU A 99 -8.13 0.77 0.41
C LEU A 99 -9.42 1.43 -0.12
N TYR A 100 -10.26 0.67 -0.82
CA TYR A 100 -11.53 1.15 -1.35
C TYR A 100 -12.66 1.15 -0.31
N ALA A 101 -12.59 0.28 0.70
CA ALA A 101 -13.54 0.28 1.82
C ALA A 101 -13.32 1.49 2.76
N ASP A 102 -12.10 2.00 2.84
CA ASP A 102 -11.78 3.18 3.63
C ASP A 102 -12.15 4.48 2.86
N SER A 103 -13.23 5.11 3.32
CA SER A 103 -13.75 6.35 2.72
C SER A 103 -12.82 7.56 2.85
N GLU A 104 -11.92 7.59 3.83
CA GLU A 104 -10.96 8.69 4.03
C GLU A 104 -9.79 8.55 3.05
N ILE A 105 -9.24 7.34 2.92
CA ILE A 105 -8.21 7.01 1.94
C ILE A 105 -8.73 7.25 0.53
N TRP A 106 -9.95 6.77 0.22
CA TRP A 106 -10.55 6.93 -1.10
C TRP A 106 -10.78 8.39 -1.49
N ARG A 107 -11.32 9.21 -0.57
CA ARG A 107 -11.53 10.65 -0.81
C ARG A 107 -10.21 11.38 -1.01
N SER A 108 -9.21 11.09 -0.18
CA SER A 108 -7.89 11.71 -0.28
C SER A 108 -7.19 11.38 -1.60
N SER A 109 -7.32 10.15 -2.08
CA SER A 109 -6.80 9.71 -3.38
C SER A 109 -7.40 10.50 -4.55
N ARG A 110 -8.73 10.72 -4.55
CA ARG A 110 -9.40 11.52 -5.59
C ARG A 110 -9.04 13.00 -5.56
N ALA A 111 -8.80 13.57 -4.37
CA ALA A 111 -8.39 14.96 -4.23
C ALA A 111 -6.98 15.20 -4.79
N ALA A 112 -6.08 14.23 -4.64
CA ALA A 112 -4.71 14.30 -5.16
C ALA A 112 -4.59 14.13 -6.69
N GLN A 113 -5.67 13.76 -7.37
CA GLN A 113 -5.72 13.54 -8.83
C GLN A 113 -6.30 14.74 -9.61
N ARG A 114 -6.70 15.82 -8.93
CA ARG A 114 -7.19 17.08 -9.53
C ARG A 114 -6.09 18.12 -9.54
#